data_AF-A0A2H0QEF9-F1
#
_entry.id   AF-A0A2H0QEF9-F1
#
_cell.length_a   1.000
_cell.length_b   1.000
_cell.length_c   1.000
_cell.angle_alpha   90.00
_cell.angle_beta   90.00
_cell.angle_gamma   90.00
#
_symmetry.space_group_name_H-M   'P 1'
#
loop_
_entity.id
_entity.type
_entity.pdbx_description
1 polymer ?
#
loop_
_entity_poly.entity_id
_entity_poly.type
_entity_poly.pdbx_seq_one_letter_code
_entity_poly.pdbx_strand_id
1 'polypeptide(L)'
;MLDKQRSKQILALTVPILAGMLSQNILNLVDAAMVGSLGTAALGAVGIASFVNFFCAALFIGMASGIQAMVARNMGEGRESKAAYPLNGGLLLNILFAIPTTILLVHLSP
;
A
#
# COMPACT_ATOMS: atom_id res chain seq x y z
N MET A 1 -26.55 -18.69 6.98
CA MET A 1 -26.96 -17.49 7.73
C MET A 1 -25.77 -17.08 8.58
N LEU A 2 -25.25 -15.86 8.43
CA LEU A 2 -24.05 -15.42 9.16
C LEU A 2 -24.32 -15.41 10.67
N ASP A 3 -23.56 -16.21 11.43
CA ASP A 3 -23.64 -16.23 12.88
C ASP A 3 -23.37 -14.82 13.46
N LYS A 4 -24.19 -14.39 14.43
CA LYS A 4 -24.04 -13.08 15.11
C LYS A 4 -22.61 -12.85 15.62
N GLN A 5 -21.93 -13.93 16.03
CA GLN A 5 -20.56 -13.92 16.53
C GLN A 5 -19.52 -13.61 15.44
N ARG A 6 -19.69 -14.14 14.22
CA ARG A 6 -18.79 -13.84 13.09
C ARG A 6 -18.95 -12.40 12.62
N SER A 7 -20.18 -11.90 12.56
CA SER A 7 -20.44 -10.51 12.17
C SER A 7 -19.78 -9.50 13.13
N LYS A 8 -19.79 -9.80 14.43
CA LYS A 8 -19.15 -8.98 15.46
C LYS A 8 -17.62 -8.98 15.35
N GLN A 9 -17.01 -10.12 15.03
CA GLN A 9 -15.56 -10.21 14.76
C GLN A 9 -15.16 -9.45 13.49
N ILE A 10 -15.94 -9.58 12.42
CA ILE A 10 -15.72 -8.83 11.17
C ILE A 10 -15.78 -7.33 11.46
N LEU A 11 -16.82 -6.86 12.16
CA LEU A 11 -16.93 -5.44 12.54
C LEU A 11 -15.75 -4.96 13.40
N ALA A 12 -15.28 -5.77 14.35
CA ALA A 12 -14.14 -5.41 15.19
C ALA A 12 -12.82 -5.26 14.40
N LEU A 13 -12.65 -6.00 13.30
CA LEU A 13 -11.49 -5.87 12.41
C LEU A 13 -11.68 -4.76 11.37
N THR A 14 -12.88 -4.62 10.82
CA THR A 14 -13.17 -3.67 9.75
C THR A 14 -13.14 -2.23 10.25
N VAL A 15 -13.60 -1.95 11.47
CA VAL A 15 -13.60 -0.58 12.04
C VAL A 15 -12.20 0.05 12.04
N PRO A 16 -11.14 -0.56 12.61
CA PRO A 16 -9.80 0.01 12.60
C PRO A 16 -9.20 0.08 11.19
N ILE A 17 -9.47 -0.90 10.32
CA ILE A 17 -8.99 -0.89 8.93
C ILE A 17 -9.59 0.30 8.17
N LEU A 18 -10.91 0.51 8.26
CA LEU A 18 -11.59 1.64 7.64
C LEU A 18 -11.09 2.98 8.18
N ALA A 19 -10.88 3.08 9.49
CA ALA A 19 -10.32 4.28 10.11
C ALA A 19 -8.92 4.60 9.54
N GLY A 20 -8.04 3.60 9.43
CA GLY A 20 -6.72 3.75 8.83
C GLY A 20 -6.77 4.18 7.36
N MET A 21 -7.65 3.56 6.56
CA MET A 21 -7.83 3.95 5.16
C MET A 21 -8.40 5.37 5.01
N LEU A 22 -9.33 5.77 5.88
CA LEU A 22 -9.88 7.12 5.88
C LEU A 22 -8.81 8.15 6.25
N SER A 23 -8.00 7.88 7.27
CA SER A 23 -6.85 8.72 7.64
C SER A 23 -5.87 8.87 6.48
N GLN A 24 -5.55 7.78 5.78
CA GLN A 24 -4.67 7.83 4.61
C GLN A 24 -5.24 8.70 3.48
N ASN A 25 -6.55 8.62 3.21
CA ASN A 25 -7.19 9.47 2.19
C ASN A 25 -7.20 10.96 2.61
N ILE A 26 -7.45 11.25 3.88
CA ILE A 26 -7.39 12.62 4.41
C ILE A 26 -5.98 13.20 4.26
N LEU A 27 -4.94 12.43 4.59
CA LEU A 27 -3.56 12.86 4.42
C LEU A 27 -3.25 13.22 2.96
N ASN A 28 -3.62 12.36 2.01
CA ASN A 28 -3.44 12.67 0.57
C ASN A 28 -4.13 13.98 0.17
N LEU A 29 -5.33 14.25 0.70
CA LEU A 29 -6.06 15.49 0.40
C LEU A 29 -5.37 16.72 1.03
N VAL A 30 -4.89 16.59 2.26
CA VAL A 30 -4.18 17.67 2.97
C VAL A 30 -2.85 17.97 2.28
N ASP A 31 -2.09 16.95 1.88
CA ASP A 31 -0.84 17.13 1.14
C ASP A 31 -1.07 17.86 -0.19
N ALA A 32 -2.10 17.45 -0.94
CA ALA A 32 -2.49 18.13 -2.18
C ALA A 32 -2.94 19.59 -1.93
N ALA A 33 -3.67 19.86 -0.85
CA ALA A 33 -4.10 21.21 -0.48
C ALA A 33 -2.91 22.09 -0.04
N MET A 34 -1.96 21.53 0.71
CA MET A 34 -0.73 22.22 1.11
C MET A 34 0.10 22.62 -0.10
N VAL A 35 0.34 21.71 -1.05
CA VAL A 35 1.07 22.06 -2.27
C VAL A 35 0.26 22.98 -3.19
N GLY A 36 -1.07 22.84 -3.19
CA GLY A 36 -1.95 23.74 -3.93
C GLY A 36 -1.90 25.20 -3.46
N SER A 37 -1.58 25.42 -2.18
CA SER A 37 -1.38 26.78 -1.63
C SER A 37 -0.13 27.49 -2.18
N LEU A 38 0.81 26.77 -2.81
CA LEU A 38 2.00 27.35 -3.45
C LEU A 38 1.76 27.85 -4.90
N GLY A 39 0.57 27.60 -5.46
CA GLY A 39 0.16 28.12 -6.78
C GLY A 39 -0.23 27.04 -7.80
N THR A 40 -0.85 27.45 -8.90
CA THR A 40 -1.41 26.55 -9.94
C THR A 40 -0.33 25.72 -10.66
N ALA A 41 0.88 26.26 -10.83
CA ALA A 41 2.00 25.53 -11.41
C ALA A 41 2.49 24.39 -10.49
N ALA A 42 2.56 24.63 -9.17
CA ALA A 42 2.93 23.61 -8.19
C ALA A 42 1.86 22.50 -8.09
N LEU A 43 0.58 22.89 -8.14
CA LEU A 43 -0.55 21.95 -8.16
C LEU A 43 -0.56 21.08 -9.43
N GLY A 44 -0.27 21.67 -10.59
CA GLY A 44 -0.09 20.94 -11.84
C GLY A 44 1.09 19.95 -11.81
N ALA A 45 2.21 20.35 -11.20
CA ALA A 45 3.37 19.48 -11.00
C ALA A 45 3.04 18.29 -10.06
N VAL A 46 2.28 18.51 -8.98
CA VAL A 46 1.81 17.43 -8.09
C VAL A 46 0.89 16.46 -8.81
N GLY A 47 0.03 16.93 -9.72
CA GLY A 47 -0.81 16.06 -10.54
C GLY A 47 0.02 15.08 -11.38
N ILE A 48 1.04 15.58 -12.09
CA ILE A 48 1.94 14.75 -12.89
C ILE A 48 2.78 13.82 -12.00
N ALA A 49 3.32 14.33 -10.90
CA ALA A 49 4.07 13.53 -9.94
C ALA A 49 3.22 12.40 -9.33
N SER A 50 1.94 12.66 -9.06
CA SER A 50 0.98 11.67 -8.54
C SER A 50 0.73 10.56 -9.55
N PHE A 51 0.65 10.86 -10.86
CA PHE A 51 0.54 9.84 -11.90
C PHE A 51 1.76 8.92 -11.95
N VAL A 52 2.97 9.50 -11.90
CA VAL A 52 4.21 8.71 -11.87
C VAL A 52 4.28 7.87 -10.59
N ASN A 53 3.90 8.46 -9.45
CA ASN A 53 3.83 7.76 -8.17
C ASN A 53 2.83 6.58 -8.23
N PHE A 54 1.65 6.79 -8.80
CA PHE A 54 0.65 5.75 -8.96
C PHE A 54 1.14 4.60 -9.85
N PHE A 55 1.84 4.91 -10.95
CA PHE A 55 2.43 3.91 -11.82
C PHE A 55 3.47 3.04 -11.09
N CYS A 56 4.38 3.66 -10.32
CA CYS A 56 5.32 2.93 -9.49
C CYS A 56 4.60 2.13 -8.39
N ALA A 57 3.66 2.74 -7.69
CA ALA A 57 2.89 2.11 -6.61
C ALA A 57 2.10 0.90 -7.10
N ALA A 58 1.55 0.92 -8.32
CA ALA A 58 0.81 -0.19 -8.90
C ALA A 58 1.63 -1.48 -8.99
N LEU A 59 2.93 -1.37 -9.34
CA LEU A 59 3.85 -2.51 -9.35
C LEU A 59 4.03 -3.11 -7.95
N PHE A 60 4.22 -2.25 -6.94
CA PHE A 60 4.37 -2.69 -5.55
C PHE A 60 3.08 -3.27 -4.97
N ILE A 61 1.93 -2.68 -5.28
CA ILE A 61 0.61 -3.18 -4.87
C ILE A 61 0.36 -4.58 -5.48
N GLY A 62 0.69 -4.77 -6.75
CA GLY A 62 0.59 -6.07 -7.41
C GLY A 62 1.45 -7.14 -6.73
N MET A 63 2.71 -6.81 -6.43
CA MET A 63 3.62 -7.71 -5.71
C MET A 63 3.11 -8.00 -4.28
N ALA A 64 2.70 -6.98 -3.54
CA ALA A 64 2.16 -7.11 -2.18
C ALA A 64 0.91 -7.99 -2.15
N SER A 65 0.00 -7.83 -3.11
CA SER A 65 -1.20 -8.67 -3.25
C SER A 65 -0.84 -10.14 -3.51
N GLY A 66 0.13 -10.40 -4.39
CA GLY A 66 0.64 -11.75 -4.66
C GLY A 66 1.26 -12.42 -3.43
N ILE A 67 2.10 -11.69 -2.69
CA ILE A 67 2.70 -12.17 -1.43
C ILE A 67 1.60 -12.44 -0.39
N GLN A 68 0.66 -11.52 -0.23
CA GLN A 68 -0.45 -11.65 0.72
C GLN A 68 -1.31 -12.89 0.41
N ALA A 69 -1.61 -13.16 -0.87
CA ALA A 69 -2.34 -14.36 -1.27
C ALA A 69 -1.58 -15.65 -0.93
N MET A 70 -0.26 -15.69 -1.18
CA MET A 70 0.58 -16.84 -0.82
C MET A 70 0.67 -17.06 0.70
N VAL A 71 0.81 -15.98 1.46
CA VAL A 71 0.85 -16.03 2.94
C VAL A 71 -0.50 -16.50 3.49
N ALA A 72 -1.62 -15.91 3.03
CA ALA A 72 -2.96 -16.29 3.43
C ALA A 72 -3.26 -17.78 3.14
N ARG A 73 -2.79 -18.29 1.99
CA ARG A 73 -2.89 -19.72 1.65
C ARG A 73 -2.13 -20.60 2.64
N ASN A 74 -0.86 -20.27 2.95
CA ASN A 74 -0.05 -21.05 3.88
C ASN A 74 -0.58 -21.00 5.32
N MET A 75 -1.10 -19.84 5.74
CA MET A 75 -1.78 -19.70 7.04
C MET A 75 -3.07 -20.54 7.09
N GLY A 76 -3.87 -20.55 6.02
CA GLY A 76 -5.08 -21.36 5.91
C GLY A 76 -4.83 -22.87 5.92
N GLU A 77 -3.65 -23.32 5.49
CA GLU A 77 -3.22 -24.73 5.55
C GLU A 77 -2.68 -25.15 6.93
N GLY A 78 -2.67 -24.25 7.94
CA GLY A 78 -2.12 -24.52 9.27
C GLY A 78 -0.59 -24.61 9.31
N ARG A 79 0.10 -24.15 8.26
CA ARG A 79 1.56 -24.21 8.10
C ARG A 79 2.19 -22.85 8.32
N GLU A 80 1.92 -22.22 9.46
CA GLU A 80 2.40 -20.86 9.79
C GLU A 80 3.93 -20.71 9.68
N SER A 81 4.69 -21.73 10.07
CA SER A 81 6.15 -21.75 9.93
C SER A 81 6.62 -21.67 8.46
N LYS A 82 5.83 -22.20 7.51
CA LYS A 82 6.11 -22.08 6.07
C LYS A 82 5.59 -20.78 5.48
N ALA A 83 4.69 -20.05 6.15
CA ALA A 83 4.23 -18.73 5.72
C ALA A 83 5.33 -17.65 5.86
N ALA A 84 6.32 -17.87 6.72
CA ALA A 84 7.47 -16.98 6.87
C ALA A 84 8.38 -16.93 5.63
N TYR A 85 8.49 -18.02 4.86
CA TYR A 85 9.30 -18.09 3.64
C TYR A 85 8.82 -17.15 2.52
N PRO A 86 7.55 -17.22 2.06
CA PRO A 86 7.05 -16.30 1.04
C PRO A 86 6.99 -14.86 1.54
N LEU A 87 6.81 -14.65 2.85
CA LEU A 87 6.85 -13.31 3.44
C LEU A 87 8.27 -12.71 3.38
N ASN A 88 9.29 -13.44 3.85
CA ASN A 88 10.68 -12.95 3.80
C ASN A 88 11.20 -12.83 2.37
N GLY A 89 10.88 -13.79 1.50
CA GLY A 89 11.22 -13.70 0.08
C GLY A 89 10.55 -12.51 -0.59
N GLY A 90 9.28 -12.27 -0.28
CA GLY A 90 8.53 -11.11 -0.73
C GLY A 90 9.09 -9.78 -0.22
N LEU A 91 9.49 -9.70 1.05
CA LEU A 91 10.15 -8.53 1.64
C LEU A 91 11.51 -8.24 0.99
N LEU A 92 12.34 -9.26 0.79
CA LEU A 92 13.62 -9.13 0.09
C LEU A 92 13.44 -8.65 -1.34
N LEU A 93 12.47 -9.23 -2.06
CA LEU A 93 12.15 -8.81 -3.43
C LEU A 93 11.64 -7.37 -3.44
N ASN A 94 10.76 -7.01 -2.51
CA ASN A 94 10.25 -5.65 -2.39
C ASN A 94 11.39 -4.64 -2.13
N ILE A 95 12.30 -4.92 -1.20
CA ILE A 95 13.48 -4.07 -0.95
C ILE A 95 14.36 -3.97 -2.19
N LEU A 96 14.61 -5.09 -2.88
CA LEU A 96 15.44 -5.13 -4.08
C LEU A 96 14.85 -4.31 -5.23
N PHE A 97 13.52 -4.24 -5.36
CA PHE A 97 12.85 -3.42 -6.38
C PHE A 97 12.58 -1.98 -5.90
N ALA A 98 12.33 -1.77 -4.61
CA ALA A 98 12.04 -0.47 -4.03
C ALA A 98 13.25 0.46 -4.07
N ILE A 99 14.42 -0.01 -3.64
CA ILE A 99 15.65 0.78 -3.61
C ILE A 99 16.00 1.36 -5.01
N PRO A 100 16.11 0.57 -6.09
CA PRO A 100 16.42 1.11 -7.41
C PRO A 100 15.29 1.99 -7.95
N THR A 101 14.02 1.67 -7.70
CA THR A 101 12.91 2.52 -8.16
C THR A 101 12.93 3.89 -7.46
N THR A 102 13.23 3.93 -6.16
CA THR A 102 13.40 5.19 -5.40
C THR A 102 14.61 5.98 -5.90
N ILE A 103 15.76 5.32 -6.12
CA ILE A 103 16.97 5.99 -6.65
C ILE A 103 16.69 6.58 -8.04
N LEU A 104 16.03 5.81 -8.91
CA LEU A 104 15.66 6.25 -10.26
C LEU A 104 14.72 7.46 -10.20
N LEU A 105 13.71 7.43 -9.32
CA LEU A 105 12.78 8.54 -9.11
C LEU A 105 13.48 9.81 -8.62
N VAL A 106 14.41 9.69 -7.67
CA VAL A 106 15.18 10.83 -7.14
C VAL A 106 16.15 11.40 -8.18
N HIS A 107 16.78 10.56 -9.01
CA HIS A 107 17.62 11.05 -10.11
C HIS A 107 16.82 11.68 -11.26
N LEU A 108 15.57 11.26 -11.47
CA LEU A 108 14.70 11.83 -12.50
C LEU A 108 14.00 13.11 -12.04
N SER A 109 14.01 13.44 -10.74
CA SER A 109 13.57 14.75 -10.24
C SER A 109 14.76 15.73 -10.25
N PRO A 110 14.83 16.68 -11.22
CA PRO A 110 15.77 17.79 -11.14
C PRO A 110 15.39 18.78 -10.03
#